data_AF-D4LCF2-F1
#
_entry.id   AF-D4LCF2-F1
#
_cell.length_a   1.000
_cell.length_b   1.000
_cell.length_c   1.000
_cell.angle_alpha   90.00
_cell.angle_beta   90.00
_cell.angle_gamma   90.00
#
_symmetry.space_group_name_H-M   'P 1'
#
loop_
_entity.id
_entity.type
_entity.pdbx_description
1 polymer ?
#
loop_
_entity_poly.entity_id
_entity_poly.type
_entity_poly.pdbx_seq_one_letter_code
_entity_poly.pdbx_strand_id
1 'polypeptide(L)'
;MKKYITAKRLIILSVVILSVFAIINVAWLFLRYIPYHRCREKMDVIDNHGLISYGKVKDGYRYGVATPAYLGWEGGYISVSLDQSYKIQLDKYGHEDGASGLSLGLYIWMKPFGENEYGVDILAPDIDKQIYITKDLEYVPYDPNDTKYNQQAEQILAEYKDQIQELMNRAQTMWPDVFD
;
A
#
# COMPACT_ATOMS: atom_id res chain seq x y z
N MET A 1 41.13 2.80 39.95
CA MET A 1 40.78 1.54 39.25
C MET A 1 39.29 1.37 38.97
N LYS A 2 38.38 1.37 39.98
CA LYS A 2 36.92 1.23 39.77
C LYS A 2 36.30 2.21 38.76
N LYS A 3 36.60 3.51 38.83
CA LYS A 3 36.10 4.54 37.89
C LYS A 3 36.47 4.26 36.43
N TYR A 4 37.68 3.75 36.18
CA TYR A 4 38.17 3.41 34.84
C TYR A 4 37.43 2.18 34.25
N ILE A 5 37.14 1.19 35.11
CA ILE A 5 36.33 0.02 34.73
C ILE A 5 34.90 0.45 34.39
N THR A 6 34.30 1.35 35.17
CA THR A 6 32.96 1.89 34.89
C THR A 6 32.92 2.70 33.60
N ALA A 7 33.88 3.59 33.37
CA ALA A 7 33.96 4.38 32.13
C ALA A 7 34.13 3.49 30.89
N LYS A 8 35.02 2.48 30.94
CA LYS A 8 35.20 1.52 29.85
C LYS A 8 33.91 0.75 29.55
N ARG A 9 33.16 0.33 30.57
CA ARG A 9 31.86 -0.34 30.40
C ARG A 9 30.81 0.57 29.77
N LEU A 10 30.76 1.84 30.16
CA LEU A 10 29.86 2.83 29.56
C LEU A 10 30.20 3.10 28.09
N ILE A 11 31.49 3.22 27.75
CA ILE A 11 31.92 3.40 26.36
C ILE A 11 31.52 2.19 25.52
N ILE A 12 31.77 0.97 25.99
CA ILE A 12 31.37 -0.25 25.28
C ILE A 12 29.85 -0.26 25.09
N LEU A 13 29.07 0.05 26.12
CA LEU A 13 27.62 0.12 26.03
C LEU A 13 27.16 1.17 25.00
N SER A 14 27.75 2.37 25.00
CA SER A 14 27.45 3.40 24.01
C SER A 14 27.77 2.95 22.59
N VAL A 15 28.91 2.30 22.38
CA VAL A 15 29.29 1.74 21.06
C VAL A 15 28.28 0.67 20.62
N VAL A 16 27.83 -0.19 21.53
CA VAL A 16 26.81 -1.21 21.22
C VAL A 16 25.49 -0.56 20.83
N ILE A 17 25.02 0.44 21.59
CA ILE A 17 23.77 1.16 21.29
C ILE A 17 23.85 1.85 19.92
N LEU A 18 24.94 2.56 19.65
CA LEU A 18 25.13 3.24 18.36
C LEU A 18 25.22 2.25 17.20
N SER A 19 25.89 1.11 17.41
CA SER A 19 25.97 0.04 16.40
C SER A 19 24.60 -0.55 16.10
N VAL A 20 23.79 -0.85 17.12
CA VAL A 20 22.42 -1.35 16.94
C VAL A 20 21.56 -0.33 16.22
N PHE A 21 21.64 0.95 16.60
CA PHE A 21 20.91 2.02 15.92
C PHE A 21 21.32 2.12 14.43
N ALA A 22 22.62 2.06 14.13
CA ALA A 22 23.11 2.06 12.75
C ALA A 22 22.57 0.85 11.96
N ILE A 23 22.57 -0.35 12.54
CA ILE A 23 22.03 -1.56 11.88
C ILE A 23 20.54 -1.40 11.58
N ILE A 24 19.74 -0.89 12.51
CA ILE A 24 18.30 -0.66 12.29
C ILE A 24 18.08 0.32 11.13
N ASN A 25 18.87 1.39 11.07
CA ASN A 25 18.79 2.39 10.00
C ASN A 25 19.16 1.80 8.64
N VAL A 26 20.26 1.06 8.57
CA VAL A 26 20.72 0.41 7.34
C VAL A 26 19.69 -0.64 6.89
N ALA A 27 19.19 -1.47 7.80
CA ALA A 27 18.16 -2.46 7.48
C ALA A 27 16.89 -1.78 6.94
N TRP A 28 16.42 -0.72 7.59
CA TRP A 28 15.25 0.02 7.11
C TRP A 28 15.49 0.69 5.75
N LEU A 29 16.68 1.25 5.54
CA LEU A 29 17.06 1.86 4.26
C LEU A 29 16.95 0.86 3.11
N PHE A 30 17.52 -0.33 3.27
CA PHE A 30 17.55 -1.34 2.20
C PHE A 30 16.23 -2.10 2.04
N LEU A 31 15.56 -2.43 3.14
CA LEU A 31 14.37 -3.29 3.11
C LEU A 31 13.06 -2.51 2.93
N ARG A 32 13.06 -1.21 3.22
CA ARG A 32 11.84 -0.39 3.18
C ARG A 32 12.02 0.84 2.30
N TYR A 33 13.01 1.68 2.58
CA TYR A 33 13.11 2.95 1.85
C TYR A 33 13.41 2.77 0.35
N ILE A 34 14.47 2.04 0.00
CA ILE A 34 14.92 1.88 -1.39
C ILE A 34 13.83 1.26 -2.29
N PRO A 35 13.13 0.16 -1.91
CA PRO A 35 12.08 -0.41 -2.74
C PRO A 35 10.96 0.59 -3.11
N TYR A 36 10.42 1.31 -2.13
CA TYR A 36 9.39 2.33 -2.38
C TYR A 36 9.94 3.53 -3.15
N HIS A 37 11.20 3.91 -2.92
CA HIS A 37 11.82 5.01 -3.64
C HIS A 37 11.97 4.70 -5.15
N ARG A 38 12.38 3.48 -5.50
CA ARG A 38 12.44 3.03 -6.90
C ARG A 38 11.07 3.05 -7.58
N CYS A 39 10.02 2.70 -6.85
CA CYS A 39 8.65 2.78 -7.39
C CYS A 39 8.23 4.23 -7.65
N ARG A 40 8.56 5.12 -6.70
CA ARG A 40 8.29 6.57 -6.78
C ARG A 40 9.03 7.24 -7.94
N GLU A 41 10.25 6.82 -8.28
CA GLU A 41 11.04 7.45 -9.37
C GLU A 41 10.34 7.42 -10.74
N LYS A 42 9.35 6.54 -10.91
CA LYS A 42 8.53 6.43 -12.12
C LYS A 42 7.29 7.34 -12.13
N MET A 43 7.04 8.06 -11.04
CA MET A 43 5.84 8.87 -10.80
C MET A 43 6.12 10.37 -10.95
N ASP A 44 5.06 11.14 -11.20
CA ASP A 44 5.11 12.59 -11.14
C ASP A 44 4.97 13.06 -9.68
N VAL A 45 5.58 14.20 -9.38
CA VAL A 45 5.45 14.86 -8.06
C VAL A 45 4.24 15.78 -8.10
N ILE A 46 3.27 15.50 -7.25
CA ILE A 46 2.05 16.29 -7.10
C ILE A 46 2.13 17.03 -5.77
N ASP A 47 2.32 18.35 -5.83
CA ASP A 47 2.30 19.24 -4.66
C ASP A 47 0.89 19.80 -4.46
N ASN A 48 0.20 19.30 -3.42
CA ASN A 48 -1.08 19.82 -2.98
C ASN A 48 -0.89 20.65 -1.72
N HIS A 49 -0.59 21.94 -1.89
CA HIS A 49 -0.46 22.90 -0.78
C HIS A 49 0.58 22.49 0.27
N GLY A 50 1.73 21.97 -0.16
CA GLY A 50 2.82 21.51 0.71
C GLY A 50 2.73 20.03 1.07
N LEU A 51 1.64 19.33 0.71
CA LEU A 51 1.54 17.88 0.78
C LEU A 51 2.03 17.28 -0.53
N ILE A 52 3.26 16.76 -0.50
CA ILE A 52 3.85 16.06 -1.63
C ILE A 52 3.25 14.66 -1.72
N SER A 53 2.67 14.34 -2.88
CA SER A 53 2.22 13.01 -3.25
C SER A 53 2.89 12.57 -4.55
N TYR A 54 2.98 11.26 -4.75
CA TYR A 54 3.60 10.67 -5.94
C TYR A 54 2.54 9.89 -6.69
N GLY A 55 2.25 10.33 -7.90
CA GLY A 55 1.26 9.67 -8.71
C GLY A 55 1.42 10.01 -10.18
N LYS A 56 0.72 9.25 -11.01
CA LYS A 56 0.74 9.41 -12.45
C LYS A 56 -0.59 8.94 -13.01
N VAL A 57 -1.15 9.69 -13.96
CA VAL A 57 -2.31 9.24 -14.73
C VAL A 57 -1.84 8.81 -16.11
N LYS A 58 -2.18 7.59 -16.52
CA LYS A 58 -1.82 7.05 -17.83
C LYS A 58 -2.89 6.07 -18.30
N ASP A 59 -3.34 6.25 -19.54
CA ASP A 59 -4.30 5.37 -20.24
C ASP A 59 -5.62 5.12 -19.46
N GLY A 60 -6.11 6.12 -18.71
CA GLY A 60 -7.34 6.00 -17.92
C GLY A 60 -7.16 5.36 -16.53
N TYR A 61 -5.91 5.16 -16.10
CA TYR A 61 -5.57 4.61 -14.79
C TYR A 61 -4.69 5.59 -14.02
N ARG A 62 -4.87 5.59 -12.70
CA ARG A 62 -4.06 6.32 -11.75
C ARG A 62 -3.11 5.37 -11.05
N TYR A 63 -1.84 5.72 -11.05
CA TYR A 63 -0.78 5.04 -10.32
C TYR A 63 -0.42 5.91 -9.12
N GLY A 64 -0.24 5.29 -7.95
CA GLY A 64 0.11 5.98 -6.71
C GLY A 64 1.25 5.29 -5.98
N VAL A 65 2.08 6.08 -5.30
CA VAL A 65 3.11 5.58 -4.39
C VAL A 65 3.05 6.35 -3.07
N ALA A 66 2.74 5.64 -1.99
CA ALA A 66 2.88 6.12 -0.62
C ALA A 66 4.13 5.47 0.00
N THR A 67 5.11 6.28 0.40
CA THR A 67 6.33 5.77 1.03
C THR A 67 6.11 5.51 2.52
N PRO A 68 6.77 4.50 3.12
CA PRO A 68 6.71 4.30 4.57
C PRO A 68 7.34 5.49 5.31
N ALA A 69 6.85 5.77 6.52
CA ALA A 69 7.46 6.75 7.41
C ALA A 69 8.89 6.32 7.80
N TYR A 70 9.75 7.28 8.17
CA TYR A 70 11.11 7.00 8.61
C TYR A 70 11.13 5.99 9.77
N LEU A 71 11.89 4.91 9.62
CA LEU A 71 11.93 3.74 10.52
C LEU A 71 10.59 3.02 10.71
N GLY A 72 9.58 3.34 9.90
CA GLY A 72 8.31 2.63 9.81
C GLY A 72 8.46 1.31 9.07
N TRP A 73 8.29 0.21 9.78
CA TRP A 73 8.29 -1.14 9.22
C TRP A 73 6.93 -1.55 8.65
N GLU A 74 5.88 -0.83 9.07
CA GLU A 74 4.53 -0.95 8.55
C GLU A 74 4.16 0.30 7.74
N GLY A 75 3.12 0.18 6.91
CA GLY A 75 2.65 1.26 6.05
C GLY A 75 3.41 1.36 4.72
N GLY A 76 3.09 2.42 3.95
CA GLY A 76 3.51 2.53 2.56
C GLY A 76 2.80 1.52 1.66
N TYR A 77 2.48 1.92 0.43
CA TYR A 77 1.87 1.07 -0.58
C TYR A 77 2.15 1.64 -1.96
N ILE A 78 2.04 0.80 -2.97
CA ILE A 78 1.84 1.24 -4.35
C ILE A 78 0.42 0.89 -4.75
N SER A 79 -0.18 1.69 -5.62
CA SER A 79 -1.55 1.46 -6.07
C SER A 79 -1.75 1.70 -7.55
N VAL A 80 -2.71 0.97 -8.11
CA VAL A 80 -3.24 1.20 -9.45
C VAL A 80 -4.75 1.24 -9.32
N SER A 81 -5.39 2.33 -9.74
CA SER A 81 -6.84 2.46 -9.74
C SER A 81 -7.36 2.94 -11.08
N LEU A 82 -8.65 2.71 -11.32
CA LEU A 82 -9.35 3.40 -12.40
C LEU A 82 -9.30 4.91 -12.13
N ASP A 83 -9.06 5.72 -13.17
CA ASP A 83 -9.15 7.19 -13.07
C ASP A 83 -10.60 7.70 -13.23
N GLN A 84 -11.58 6.78 -13.24
CA GLN A 84 -13.00 7.09 -13.21
C GLN A 84 -13.48 7.16 -11.76
N SER A 85 -14.18 8.24 -11.43
CA SER A 85 -14.66 8.52 -10.08
C SER A 85 -16.03 7.90 -9.86
N TYR A 86 -16.16 7.11 -8.80
CA TYR A 86 -17.42 6.99 -8.07
C TYR A 86 -17.96 8.39 -7.77
N LYS A 87 -19.22 8.65 -8.12
CA LYS A 87 -19.85 9.95 -7.97
C LYS A 87 -20.99 9.86 -6.98
N ILE A 88 -20.91 10.68 -5.94
CA ILE A 88 -22.00 10.93 -5.02
C ILE A 88 -22.84 12.07 -5.60
N GLN A 89 -24.14 11.85 -5.72
CA GLN A 89 -25.12 12.86 -6.06
C GLN A 89 -25.63 13.47 -4.74
N LEU A 90 -25.65 14.79 -4.66
CA LEU A 90 -26.13 15.51 -3.48
C LEU A 90 -27.47 16.17 -3.82
N ASP A 91 -28.41 16.13 -2.88
CA ASP A 91 -29.63 16.91 -2.95
C ASP A 91 -29.35 18.43 -2.81
N LYS A 92 -30.41 19.24 -2.92
CA LYS A 92 -30.33 20.69 -2.77
C LYS A 92 -29.89 21.18 -1.37
N TYR A 93 -29.81 20.29 -0.38
CA TYR A 93 -29.38 20.59 0.99
C TYR A 93 -27.96 20.04 1.29
N GLY A 94 -27.33 19.37 0.33
CA GLY A 94 -26.00 18.77 0.49
C GLY A 94 -26.02 17.39 1.13
N HIS A 95 -27.16 16.72 1.19
CA HIS A 95 -27.27 15.32 1.61
C HIS A 95 -27.11 14.38 0.43
N GLU A 96 -26.54 13.20 0.64
CA GLU A 96 -26.44 12.16 -0.40
C GLU A 96 -27.83 11.70 -0.86
N ASP A 97 -28.10 11.86 -2.16
CA ASP A 97 -29.35 11.51 -2.86
C ASP A 97 -29.13 10.38 -3.89
N GLY A 98 -27.98 9.72 -3.79
CA GLY A 98 -27.62 8.57 -4.61
C GLY A 98 -26.15 8.56 -4.99
N ALA A 99 -25.70 7.42 -5.49
CA ALA A 99 -24.37 7.27 -6.01
C ALA A 99 -24.36 6.49 -7.32
N SER A 100 -23.32 6.68 -8.12
CA SER A 100 -23.17 5.99 -9.40
C SER A 100 -21.70 5.82 -9.76
N GLY A 101 -21.44 4.84 -10.61
CA GLY A 101 -20.10 4.51 -11.06
C GLY A 101 -19.42 3.50 -10.14
N LEU A 102 -18.15 3.25 -10.45
CA LEU A 102 -17.30 2.28 -9.80
C LEU A 102 -15.94 2.94 -9.57
N SER A 103 -15.46 2.88 -8.33
CA SER A 103 -14.06 3.09 -8.02
C SER A 103 -13.45 1.74 -7.65
N LEU A 104 -12.44 1.33 -8.41
CA LEU A 104 -11.72 0.08 -8.22
C LEU A 104 -10.23 0.39 -8.14
N GLY A 105 -9.59 -0.06 -7.07
CA GLY A 105 -8.16 0.15 -6.84
C GLY A 105 -7.48 -1.11 -6.32
N LEU A 106 -6.33 -1.44 -6.90
CA LEU A 106 -5.40 -2.44 -6.40
C LEU A 106 -4.34 -1.73 -5.54
N TYR A 107 -4.11 -2.26 -4.34
CA TYR A 107 -3.05 -1.85 -3.42
C TYR A 107 -2.08 -3.02 -3.24
N ILE A 108 -0.79 -2.68 -3.20
CA ILE A 108 0.29 -3.63 -2.99
C ILE A 108 1.17 -3.10 -1.87
N TRP A 109 1.24 -3.85 -0.77
CA TRP A 109 2.10 -3.56 0.37
C TRP A 109 3.35 -4.44 0.28
N MET A 110 4.46 -3.81 -0.11
CA MET A 110 5.74 -4.50 -0.20
C MET A 110 6.22 -4.90 1.18
N LYS A 111 6.45 -6.20 1.39
CA LYS A 111 6.97 -6.72 2.67
C LYS A 111 8.50 -6.73 2.64
N PRO A 112 9.17 -6.44 3.78
CA PRO A 112 10.62 -6.54 3.85
C PRO A 112 11.12 -7.98 3.68
N PHE A 113 10.26 -8.96 3.98
CA PHE A 113 10.52 -10.39 3.86
C PHE A 113 9.23 -11.12 3.48
N GLY A 114 9.34 -12.17 2.67
CA GLY A 114 8.19 -12.95 2.22
C GLY A 114 7.46 -12.33 1.04
N GLU A 115 6.28 -12.86 0.72
CA GLU A 115 5.45 -12.34 -0.36
C GLU A 115 4.81 -11.00 0.03
N ASN A 116 4.57 -10.16 -0.98
CA ASN A 116 3.82 -8.92 -0.79
C ASN A 116 2.36 -9.20 -0.42
N GLU A 117 1.74 -8.26 0.26
CA GLU A 117 0.29 -8.28 0.49
C GLU A 117 -0.42 -7.49 -0.60
N TYR A 118 -1.59 -7.97 -1.00
CA TYR A 118 -2.41 -7.35 -2.04
C TYR A 118 -3.83 -7.13 -1.52
N GLY A 119 -4.42 -6.01 -1.90
CA GLY A 119 -5.78 -5.66 -1.52
C GLY A 119 -6.48 -4.93 -2.64
N VAL A 120 -7.77 -5.16 -2.78
CA VAL A 120 -8.63 -4.49 -3.75
C VAL A 120 -9.65 -3.66 -3.00
N ASP A 121 -9.64 -2.35 -3.23
CA ASP A 121 -10.70 -1.45 -2.80
C ASP A 121 -11.76 -1.41 -3.90
N ILE A 122 -13.00 -1.72 -3.53
CA ILE A 122 -14.18 -1.58 -4.38
C ILE A 122 -15.13 -0.61 -3.70
N LEU A 123 -15.48 0.45 -4.43
CA LEU A 123 -16.53 1.39 -4.06
C LEU A 123 -17.55 1.51 -5.20
N ALA A 124 -18.78 1.10 -4.91
CA ALA A 124 -19.96 1.17 -5.77
C ALA A 124 -21.19 1.49 -4.90
N PRO A 125 -22.37 1.81 -5.45
CA PRO A 125 -23.49 2.34 -4.66
C PRO A 125 -23.89 1.50 -3.44
N ASP A 126 -23.74 0.17 -3.52
CA ASP A 126 -24.06 -0.76 -2.43
C ASP A 126 -22.82 -1.50 -1.88
N ILE A 127 -21.62 -1.08 -2.27
CA ILE A 127 -20.35 -1.76 -1.94
C ILE A 127 -19.33 -0.72 -1.47
N ASP A 128 -18.85 -0.87 -0.25
CA ASP A 128 -17.67 -0.18 0.27
C ASP A 128 -16.82 -1.21 1.02
N LYS A 129 -15.83 -1.78 0.33
CA LYS A 129 -15.01 -2.88 0.87
C LYS A 129 -13.57 -2.83 0.37
N GLN A 130 -12.66 -3.18 1.28
CA GLN A 130 -11.30 -3.60 0.97
C GLN A 130 -11.19 -5.12 1.15
N ILE A 131 -10.81 -5.82 0.08
CA ILE A 131 -10.73 -7.29 0.04
C ILE A 131 -9.28 -7.71 -0.20
N TYR A 132 -8.72 -8.51 0.71
CA TYR A 132 -7.36 -9.03 0.55
C TYR A 132 -7.35 -10.18 -0.45
N ILE A 133 -6.32 -10.19 -1.30
CA ILE A 133 -6.11 -11.21 -2.32
C ILE A 133 -4.64 -11.66 -2.35
N THR A 134 -4.38 -12.79 -3.00
CA THR A 134 -3.03 -13.21 -3.38
C THR A 134 -2.59 -12.53 -4.68
N LYS A 135 -1.32 -12.68 -5.06
CA LYS A 135 -0.80 -12.23 -6.37
C LYS A 135 -1.55 -12.85 -7.55
N ASP A 136 -2.11 -14.04 -7.34
CA ASP A 136 -2.86 -14.82 -8.33
C ASP A 136 -4.37 -14.52 -8.28
N LEU A 137 -4.75 -13.45 -7.57
CA LEU A 137 -6.12 -12.94 -7.42
C LEU A 137 -7.05 -13.87 -6.63
N GLU A 138 -6.50 -14.76 -5.82
CA GLU A 138 -7.28 -15.62 -4.94
C GLU A 138 -7.66 -14.87 -3.66
N TYR A 139 -8.88 -15.08 -3.17
CA TYR A 139 -9.37 -14.43 -1.96
C TYR A 139 -8.58 -14.87 -0.71
N VAL A 140 -8.19 -13.91 0.12
CA VAL A 140 -7.56 -14.15 1.42
C VAL A 140 -8.53 -13.73 2.54
N PRO A 141 -9.18 -14.69 3.25
CA PRO A 141 -10.12 -14.37 4.30
C PRO A 141 -9.43 -13.79 5.53
N TYR A 142 -9.95 -12.66 6.03
CA TYR A 142 -9.49 -12.09 7.30
C TYR A 142 -9.97 -12.91 8.50
N ASP A 143 -11.26 -13.26 8.54
CA ASP A 143 -11.83 -14.23 9.47
C ASP A 143 -12.43 -15.41 8.69
N PRO A 144 -11.82 -16.60 8.73
CA PRO A 144 -12.37 -17.80 8.09
C PRO A 144 -13.78 -18.18 8.55
N ASN A 145 -14.22 -17.73 9.73
CA ASN A 145 -15.52 -18.06 10.30
C ASN A 145 -16.64 -17.09 9.88
N ASP A 146 -16.30 -15.92 9.33
CA ASP A 146 -17.31 -14.99 8.80
C ASP A 146 -17.76 -15.43 7.39
N THR A 147 -18.52 -16.52 7.37
CA THR A 147 -19.04 -17.13 6.13
C THR A 147 -19.83 -16.15 5.27
N LYS A 148 -20.56 -15.20 5.87
CA LYS A 148 -21.36 -14.21 5.13
C LYS A 148 -20.44 -13.21 4.43
N TYR A 149 -19.46 -12.66 5.15
CA TYR A 149 -18.50 -11.74 4.55
C TYR A 149 -17.67 -12.44 3.46
N ASN A 150 -17.19 -13.65 3.72
CA ASN A 150 -16.36 -14.43 2.80
C ASN A 150 -17.11 -14.72 1.48
N GLN A 151 -18.37 -15.15 1.55
CA GLN A 151 -19.19 -15.37 0.36
C GLN A 151 -19.42 -14.07 -0.45
N GLN A 152 -19.67 -12.95 0.23
CA GLN A 152 -19.81 -11.65 -0.43
C GLN A 152 -18.50 -11.22 -1.10
N ALA A 153 -17.37 -11.41 -0.43
CA ALA A 153 -16.06 -11.05 -0.97
C ALA A 153 -15.74 -11.87 -2.23
N GLU A 154 -15.96 -13.18 -2.20
CA GLU A 154 -15.76 -14.06 -3.36
C GLU A 154 -16.67 -13.67 -4.55
N GLN A 155 -17.93 -13.31 -4.28
CA GLN A 155 -18.86 -12.84 -5.32
C GLN A 155 -18.38 -11.53 -5.98
N ILE A 156 -17.96 -10.56 -5.17
CA ILE A 156 -17.45 -9.27 -5.67
C ILE A 156 -16.18 -9.48 -6.49
N LEU A 157 -15.24 -10.30 -6.01
CA LEU A 157 -14.02 -10.62 -6.75
C LEU A 157 -14.30 -11.33 -8.07
N ALA A 158 -15.30 -12.21 -8.11
CA ALA A 158 -15.72 -12.88 -9.34
C ALA A 158 -16.38 -11.90 -10.33
N GLU A 159 -17.19 -10.96 -9.84
CA GLU A 159 -17.87 -9.93 -10.65
C GLU A 159 -16.87 -8.98 -11.33
N TYR A 160 -15.83 -8.54 -10.61
CA TYR A 160 -14.84 -7.57 -11.09
C TYR A 160 -13.51 -8.21 -11.52
N LYS A 161 -13.48 -9.54 -11.74
CA LYS A 161 -12.25 -10.31 -11.97
C LYS A 161 -11.40 -9.75 -13.11
N ASP A 162 -12.01 -9.44 -14.25
CA ASP A 162 -11.30 -8.96 -15.43
C ASP A 162 -10.67 -7.57 -15.19
N GLN A 163 -11.38 -6.68 -14.51
CA GLN A 163 -10.87 -5.36 -14.15
C GLN A 163 -9.74 -5.46 -13.12
N ILE A 164 -9.87 -6.35 -12.12
CA ILE A 164 -8.82 -6.59 -11.12
C ILE A 164 -7.57 -7.17 -11.79
N GLN A 165 -7.75 -8.12 -12.72
CA GLN A 165 -6.64 -8.68 -13.50
C GLN A 165 -5.93 -7.62 -14.34
N GLU A 166 -6.67 -6.70 -14.95
CA GLU A 166 -6.08 -5.59 -15.69
C GLU A 166 -5.28 -4.65 -14.76
N LEU A 167 -5.78 -4.35 -13.55
CA LEU A 167 -5.03 -3.58 -12.56
C LEU A 167 -3.72 -4.29 -12.17
N MET A 168 -3.76 -5.61 -11.99
CA MET A 168 -2.58 -6.43 -11.69
C MET A 168 -1.56 -6.38 -12.83
N ASN A 169 -2.01 -6.60 -14.08
CA ASN A 169 -1.15 -6.55 -15.27
C ASN A 169 -0.47 -5.17 -15.42
N ARG A 170 -1.21 -4.10 -15.11
CA ARG A 170 -0.69 -2.72 -15.13
C ARG A 170 0.32 -2.47 -14.04
N ALA A 171 0.09 -2.99 -12.83
CA ALA A 171 1.03 -2.90 -11.74
C ALA A 171 2.34 -3.62 -12.08
N GLN A 172 2.27 -4.84 -12.63
CA GLN A 172 3.42 -5.62 -13.10
C GLN A 172 4.20 -4.89 -14.21
N THR A 173 3.49 -4.27 -15.14
CA THR A 173 4.13 -3.48 -16.21
C THR A 173 4.83 -2.23 -15.67
N MET A 174 4.23 -1.57 -14.68
CA MET A 174 4.78 -0.34 -14.09
C MET A 174 5.98 -0.65 -13.16
N TRP A 175 5.88 -1.71 -12.37
CA TRP A 175 6.82 -2.04 -11.31
C TRP A 175 7.21 -3.53 -11.34
N PRO A 176 7.90 -4.01 -12.39
CA PRO A 176 8.24 -5.42 -12.55
C PRO A 176 9.03 -5.97 -11.35
N ASP A 177 10.03 -5.23 -10.86
CA ASP A 177 10.88 -5.60 -9.72
C ASP A 177 10.13 -5.81 -8.39
N VAL A 178 8.83 -5.50 -8.32
CA VAL A 178 7.98 -5.73 -7.13
C VAL A 178 7.39 -7.14 -7.13
N PHE A 179 7.32 -7.79 -8.28
CA PHE A 179 6.64 -9.08 -8.47
C PHE A 179 7.61 -10.26 -8.63
N ASP A 180 8.91 -9.98 -8.74
CA ASP A 180 10.00 -10.97 -8.78
C ASP A 180 10.39 -11.44 -7.36
#